data_AF-A0A0A0DSN7-F1
#
_entry.id   AF-A0A0A0DSN7-F1
#
_cell.length_a   1.000
_cell.length_b   1.000
_cell.length_c   1.000
_cell.angle_alpha   90.00
_cell.angle_beta   90.00
_cell.angle_gamma   90.00
#
_symmetry.space_group_name_H-M   'P 1'
#
loop_
_entity.id
_entity.type
_entity.pdbx_description
1 polymer ?
#
loop_
_entity_poly.entity_id
_entity_poly.type
_entity_poly.pdbx_seq_one_letter_code
_entity_poly.pdbx_strand_id
1 'polypeptide(L)'
;MSSLRILYLGTQSGTCLDRARAYRRLGHHVEHVDPRRLLPATAWTDRVTWRLGGHLLAPWLKPRLQGLLSDLPRFDLCHVDCGEWVTPDVVAMLRQRSDAVISYCIDDPTGPRDGRRFKAYRQAASAYDLLVVMRQANVLEANALGARRVLRVFMSADEVSHAPRPLDETDRTRWCSDVLFLGSWMPERGPFLKGLIERGVPLSIRGAHWHKAPEWPLLQPFWKGGAIGGDDYARAIQCAKVNLGLLSKGNRDLHTTRSMEVPAVGGVLCAERTSEHEALYTSGHEAAFWSSVDECARQCHELLGNEARRQAMAQAARQRLRRNGNLNEQVLQRILDEAAS
;
A
#
# COMPACT_ATOMS: atom_id res chain seq x y z
N MET A 1 -16.95 13.98 16.04
CA MET A 1 -17.30 14.47 14.70
C MET A 1 -18.68 14.00 14.33
N SER A 2 -19.41 14.75 13.50
CA SER A 2 -20.65 14.26 12.90
C SER A 2 -20.37 13.03 12.03
N SER A 3 -21.30 12.08 12.02
CA SER A 3 -21.25 10.97 11.07
C SER A 3 -21.39 11.55 9.65
N LEU A 4 -20.57 11.05 8.72
CA LEU A 4 -20.53 11.50 7.32
C LEU A 4 -21.04 10.39 6.42
N ARG A 5 -21.62 10.76 5.29
CA ARG A 5 -21.97 9.90 4.16
C ARG A 5 -20.84 9.97 3.14
N ILE A 6 -20.07 8.90 3.04
CA ILE A 6 -18.89 8.83 2.17
C ILE A 6 -19.17 7.90 1.00
N LEU A 7 -18.99 8.39 -0.22
CA LEU A 7 -18.89 7.57 -1.41
C LEU A 7 -17.42 7.16 -1.61
N TYR A 8 -17.11 5.89 -1.41
CA TYR A 8 -15.78 5.34 -1.62
C TYR A 8 -15.71 4.64 -2.98
N LEU A 9 -14.91 5.17 -3.91
CA LEU A 9 -14.66 4.58 -5.22
C LEU A 9 -13.32 3.86 -5.22
N GLY A 10 -13.33 2.53 -5.27
CA GLY A 10 -12.10 1.74 -5.27
C GLY A 10 -12.37 0.24 -5.30
N THR A 11 -11.31 -0.57 -5.39
CA THR A 11 -11.48 -2.02 -5.40
C THR A 11 -12.01 -2.52 -4.05
N GLN A 12 -12.92 -3.48 -4.07
CA GLN A 12 -13.46 -4.10 -2.86
C GLN A 12 -12.55 -5.21 -2.30
N SER A 13 -11.23 -5.02 -2.36
CA SER A 13 -10.23 -5.98 -1.86
C SER A 13 -8.95 -5.30 -1.37
N GLY A 14 -8.15 -6.05 -0.59
CA GLY A 14 -6.84 -5.60 -0.11
C GLY A 14 -6.88 -4.28 0.68
N THR A 15 -5.83 -3.48 0.54
CA THR A 15 -5.68 -2.22 1.32
C THR A 15 -6.76 -1.19 1.02
N CYS A 16 -7.36 -1.25 -0.18
CA CYS A 16 -8.48 -0.39 -0.57
C CYS A 16 -9.74 -0.71 0.24
N LEU A 17 -10.06 -1.99 0.39
CA LEU A 17 -11.14 -2.43 1.28
C LEU A 17 -10.86 -2.08 2.74
N ASP A 18 -9.62 -2.18 3.18
CA ASP A 18 -9.22 -1.83 4.55
C ASP A 18 -9.49 -0.36 4.86
N ARG A 19 -9.14 0.57 3.96
CA ARG A 19 -9.46 2.00 4.10
C ARG A 19 -10.97 2.26 4.14
N ALA A 20 -11.74 1.64 3.25
CA ALA A 20 -13.21 1.77 3.26
C ALA A 20 -13.83 1.25 4.58
N ARG A 21 -13.27 0.17 5.15
CA ARG A 21 -13.69 -0.34 6.47
C ARG A 21 -13.27 0.59 7.61
N ALA A 22 -12.10 1.20 7.54
CA ALA A 22 -11.63 2.16 8.53
C ALA A 22 -12.56 3.38 8.65
N TYR A 23 -13.07 3.92 7.53
CA TYR A 23 -14.12 4.95 7.59
C TYR A 23 -15.38 4.49 8.34
N ARG A 24 -15.80 3.22 8.18
CA ARG A 24 -16.94 2.67 8.94
C ARG A 24 -16.62 2.55 10.42
N ARG A 25 -15.39 2.16 10.78
CA ARG A 25 -14.92 2.09 12.18
C ARG A 25 -14.88 3.47 12.84
N LEU A 26 -14.57 4.52 12.08
CA LEU A 26 -14.69 5.92 12.51
C LEU A 26 -16.16 6.40 12.68
N GLY A 27 -17.15 5.56 12.37
CA GLY A 27 -18.57 5.87 12.56
C GLY A 27 -19.25 6.55 11.36
N HIS A 28 -18.62 6.54 10.18
CA HIS A 28 -19.22 7.10 8.95
C HIS A 28 -20.02 6.05 8.17
N HIS A 29 -21.03 6.51 7.44
CA HIS A 29 -21.77 5.68 6.50
C HIS A 29 -21.02 5.62 5.16
N VAL A 30 -20.58 4.43 4.74
CA VAL A 30 -19.75 4.26 3.54
C VAL A 30 -20.47 3.45 2.48
N GLU A 31 -20.79 4.11 1.37
CA GLU A 31 -21.19 3.49 0.11
C GLU A 31 -19.93 3.15 -0.69
N HIS A 32 -19.64 1.86 -0.93
CA HIS A 32 -18.39 1.43 -1.56
C HIS A 32 -18.66 0.85 -2.96
N VAL A 33 -18.29 1.60 -3.98
CA VAL A 33 -18.45 1.21 -5.39
C VAL A 33 -17.10 0.83 -5.99
N ASP A 34 -17.05 -0.30 -6.68
CA ASP A 34 -15.88 -0.73 -7.46
C ASP A 34 -16.02 -0.29 -8.92
N PRO A 35 -15.25 0.72 -9.39
CA PRO A 35 -15.36 1.21 -10.77
C PRO A 35 -15.08 0.12 -11.81
N ARG A 36 -14.24 -0.88 -11.49
CA ARG A 36 -13.88 -1.96 -12.42
C ARG A 36 -15.09 -2.84 -12.76
N ARG A 37 -16.05 -2.97 -11.83
CA ARG A 37 -17.29 -3.74 -12.03
C ARG A 37 -18.30 -3.06 -12.94
N LEU A 38 -18.14 -1.75 -13.18
CA LEU A 38 -18.96 -0.98 -14.11
C LEU A 38 -18.42 -1.03 -15.56
N LEU A 39 -17.28 -1.69 -15.77
CA LEU A 39 -16.64 -1.88 -17.06
C LEU A 39 -16.76 -3.35 -17.50
N PRO A 40 -16.61 -3.65 -18.81
CA PRO A 40 -16.65 -5.03 -19.30
C PRO A 40 -15.69 -5.95 -18.54
N ALA A 41 -16.17 -7.13 -18.13
CA ALA A 41 -15.41 -8.14 -17.38
C ALA A 41 -14.44 -8.93 -18.28
N THR A 42 -13.63 -8.23 -19.09
CA THR A 42 -12.66 -8.83 -20.01
C THR A 42 -11.24 -8.41 -19.65
N ALA A 43 -10.25 -9.26 -19.96
CA ALA A 43 -8.83 -8.93 -19.77
C ALA A 43 -8.39 -7.73 -20.65
N TRP A 44 -9.14 -7.41 -21.70
CA TRP A 44 -8.88 -6.25 -22.55
C TRP A 44 -9.11 -4.93 -21.82
N THR A 45 -10.11 -4.84 -20.92
CA THR A 45 -10.32 -3.68 -20.05
C THR A 45 -9.04 -3.36 -19.28
N ASP A 46 -8.43 -4.36 -18.66
CA ASP A 46 -7.20 -4.20 -17.88
C ASP A 46 -6.03 -3.90 -18.81
N ARG A 47 -5.90 -4.59 -19.95
CA ARG A 47 -4.83 -4.32 -20.93
C ARG A 47 -4.87 -2.90 -21.48
N VAL A 48 -6.06 -2.38 -21.82
CA VAL A 48 -6.25 -0.98 -22.26
C VAL A 48 -5.90 -0.03 -21.13
N THR A 49 -6.39 -0.28 -19.92
CA THR A 49 -6.08 0.54 -18.74
C THR A 49 -4.57 0.65 -18.52
N TRP A 50 -3.86 -0.48 -18.49
CA TRP A 50 -2.43 -0.53 -18.23
C TRP A 50 -1.55 0.00 -19.37
N ARG A 51 -1.94 -0.20 -20.64
CA ARG A 51 -1.10 0.15 -21.81
C ARG A 51 -1.44 1.50 -22.43
N LEU A 52 -2.72 1.81 -22.53
CA LEU A 52 -3.22 3.00 -23.23
C LEU A 52 -3.75 4.07 -22.27
N GLY A 53 -4.18 3.65 -21.06
CA GLY A 53 -4.64 4.51 -19.97
C GLY A 53 -6.16 4.42 -19.78
N GLY A 54 -6.60 4.36 -18.52
CA GLY A 54 -8.02 4.15 -18.19
C GLY A 54 -8.98 5.26 -18.64
N HIS A 55 -8.48 6.46 -18.94
CA HIS A 55 -9.27 7.56 -19.51
C HIS A 55 -10.09 7.18 -20.75
N LEU A 56 -9.62 6.21 -21.57
CA LEU A 56 -10.35 5.73 -22.75
C LEU A 56 -11.64 4.98 -22.40
N LEU A 57 -11.75 4.46 -21.19
CA LEU A 57 -12.90 3.71 -20.70
C LEU A 57 -13.85 4.57 -19.87
N ALA A 58 -13.47 5.81 -19.54
CA ALA A 58 -14.29 6.74 -18.78
C ALA A 58 -15.67 7.01 -19.42
N PRO A 59 -15.83 7.10 -20.77
CA PRO A 59 -17.15 7.25 -21.39
C PRO A 59 -18.13 6.09 -21.12
N TRP A 60 -17.62 4.88 -20.83
CA TRP A 60 -18.45 3.74 -20.44
C TRP A 60 -18.68 3.66 -18.94
N LEU A 61 -17.70 4.09 -18.15
CA LEU A 61 -17.80 4.15 -16.69
C LEU A 61 -18.82 5.20 -16.24
N LYS A 62 -18.70 6.43 -16.75
CA LYS A 62 -19.45 7.61 -16.29
C LYS A 62 -20.97 7.40 -16.25
N PRO A 63 -21.66 6.99 -17.35
CA PRO A 63 -23.12 6.86 -17.33
C PRO A 63 -23.60 5.75 -16.39
N ARG A 64 -22.85 4.65 -16.26
CA ARG A 64 -23.20 3.56 -15.34
C ARG A 64 -23.03 3.97 -13.89
N LEU A 65 -21.94 4.66 -13.58
CA LEU A 65 -21.71 5.22 -12.26
C LEU A 65 -22.80 6.25 -11.92
N GLN A 66 -23.14 7.14 -12.86
CA GLN A 66 -24.20 8.12 -12.67
C GLN A 66 -25.56 7.46 -12.40
N GLY A 67 -25.93 6.42 -13.15
CA GLY A 67 -27.17 5.66 -12.92
C GLY A 67 -27.18 4.93 -11.58
N LEU A 68 -26.05 4.37 -11.13
CA LEU A 68 -25.95 3.76 -9.80
C LEU A 68 -26.14 4.79 -8.67
N LEU A 69 -25.68 6.02 -8.88
CA LEU A 69 -25.70 7.08 -7.88
C LEU A 69 -26.98 7.94 -7.93
N SER A 70 -27.89 7.74 -8.89
CA SER A 70 -29.05 8.62 -9.09
C SER A 70 -30.02 8.59 -7.92
N ASP A 71 -30.27 7.39 -7.39
CA ASP A 71 -31.32 7.15 -6.38
C ASP A 71 -30.78 7.20 -4.95
N LEU A 72 -29.46 7.34 -4.82
CA LEU A 72 -28.81 7.53 -3.53
C LEU A 72 -28.98 8.99 -3.09
N PRO A 73 -28.93 9.29 -1.80
CA PRO A 73 -28.83 10.68 -1.34
C PRO A 73 -27.44 11.26 -1.64
N ARG A 74 -27.30 12.59 -1.50
CA ARG A 74 -25.99 13.27 -1.60
C ARG A 74 -25.02 12.73 -0.55
N PHE A 75 -23.74 12.80 -0.90
CA PHE A 75 -22.62 12.45 -0.02
C PHE A 75 -21.95 13.73 0.49
N ASP A 76 -21.40 13.67 1.70
CA ASP A 76 -20.57 14.75 2.22
C ASP A 76 -19.19 14.71 1.54
N LEU A 77 -18.70 13.50 1.21
CA LEU A 77 -17.39 13.28 0.62
C LEU A 77 -17.41 12.13 -0.39
N CYS A 78 -16.75 12.31 -1.53
CA CYS A 78 -16.34 11.22 -2.42
C CYS A 78 -14.83 10.98 -2.31
N HIS A 79 -14.43 9.79 -1.89
CA HIS A 79 -13.06 9.32 -1.83
C HIS A 79 -12.75 8.47 -3.07
N VAL A 80 -11.85 8.93 -3.94
CA VAL A 80 -11.42 8.19 -5.12
C VAL A 80 -10.07 7.54 -4.90
N ASP A 81 -10.05 6.22 -4.78
CA ASP A 81 -8.85 5.41 -4.64
C ASP A 81 -8.24 5.09 -6.02
N CYS A 82 -6.95 5.41 -6.20
CA CYS A 82 -6.11 5.25 -7.40
C CYS A 82 -6.54 6.04 -8.66
N GLY A 83 -7.83 6.18 -8.95
CA GLY A 83 -8.35 7.10 -9.97
C GLY A 83 -8.02 6.76 -11.43
N GLU A 84 -7.77 5.49 -11.76
CA GLU A 84 -7.28 5.07 -13.09
C GLU A 84 -8.25 5.39 -14.23
N TRP A 85 -9.55 5.45 -13.93
CA TRP A 85 -10.63 5.73 -14.89
C TRP A 85 -11.35 7.05 -14.62
N VAL A 86 -10.92 7.82 -13.62
CA VAL A 86 -11.63 9.03 -13.18
C VAL A 86 -11.03 10.25 -13.89
N THR A 87 -11.69 10.66 -14.96
CA THR A 87 -11.33 11.86 -15.76
C THR A 87 -11.97 13.13 -15.18
N PRO A 88 -11.58 14.33 -15.64
CA PRO A 88 -12.23 15.58 -15.22
C PRO A 88 -13.76 15.54 -15.29
N ASP A 89 -14.31 14.95 -16.36
CA ASP A 89 -15.76 14.81 -16.55
C ASP A 89 -16.43 13.87 -15.53
N VAL A 90 -15.69 12.87 -15.05
CA VAL A 90 -16.17 11.98 -13.98
C VAL A 90 -16.12 12.72 -12.64
N VAL A 91 -15.05 13.47 -12.35
CA VAL A 91 -14.97 14.31 -11.14
C VAL A 91 -16.09 15.35 -11.12
N ALA A 92 -16.34 16.02 -12.24
CA ALA A 92 -17.43 17.00 -12.37
C ALA A 92 -18.80 16.37 -12.09
N MET A 93 -19.04 15.13 -12.55
CA MET A 93 -20.27 14.39 -12.21
C MET A 93 -20.33 14.02 -10.72
N LEU A 94 -19.22 13.57 -10.13
CA LEU A 94 -19.16 13.22 -8.70
C LEU A 94 -19.41 14.44 -7.80
N ARG A 95 -18.97 15.62 -8.20
CA ARG A 95 -19.24 16.91 -7.51
C ARG A 95 -20.73 17.28 -7.50
N GLN A 96 -21.51 16.80 -8.46
CA GLN A 96 -22.98 17.00 -8.42
C GLN A 96 -23.64 16.12 -7.34
N ARG A 97 -22.93 15.10 -6.86
CA ARG A 97 -23.42 14.09 -5.89
C ARG A 97 -22.71 14.14 -4.54
N SER A 98 -21.66 14.94 -4.42
CA SER A 98 -20.82 15.03 -3.22
C SER A 98 -20.43 16.47 -2.92
N ASP A 99 -20.27 16.86 -1.67
CA ASP A 99 -19.81 18.22 -1.32
C ASP A 99 -18.31 18.41 -1.60
N ALA A 100 -17.51 17.38 -1.35
CA ALA A 100 -16.10 17.33 -1.72
C ALA A 100 -15.75 16.04 -2.49
N VAL A 101 -14.77 16.11 -3.39
CA VAL A 101 -14.21 14.97 -4.11
C VAL A 101 -12.69 14.98 -3.96
N ILE A 102 -12.16 13.93 -3.32
CA ILE A 102 -10.73 13.77 -3.06
C ILE A 102 -10.17 12.57 -3.80
N SER A 103 -8.85 12.56 -4.02
CA SER A 103 -8.16 11.39 -4.54
C SER A 103 -7.09 10.90 -3.58
N TYR A 104 -7.00 9.58 -3.41
CA TYR A 104 -5.94 8.91 -2.68
C TYR A 104 -5.26 7.91 -3.62
N CYS A 105 -3.95 8.02 -3.82
CA CYS A 105 -3.21 7.07 -4.64
C CYS A 105 -1.97 6.56 -3.90
N ILE A 106 -1.95 5.27 -3.57
CA ILE A 106 -0.81 4.62 -2.90
C ILE A 106 0.35 4.32 -3.86
N ASP A 107 0.01 4.09 -5.13
CA ASP A 107 0.96 3.96 -6.24
C ASP A 107 1.59 5.32 -6.59
N ASP A 108 2.44 5.33 -7.60
CA ASP A 108 3.09 6.55 -8.10
C ASP A 108 2.45 7.00 -9.43
N PRO A 109 1.39 7.83 -9.40
CA PRO A 109 0.59 8.14 -10.59
C PRO A 109 1.29 9.08 -11.58
N THR A 110 2.35 9.75 -11.14
CA THR A 110 3.16 10.68 -11.93
C THR A 110 4.50 10.07 -12.34
N GLY A 111 4.89 8.95 -11.73
CA GLY A 111 6.12 8.23 -12.05
C GLY A 111 6.09 7.52 -13.41
N PRO A 112 7.28 7.08 -13.89
CA PRO A 112 7.42 6.50 -15.22
C PRO A 112 6.99 5.02 -15.30
N ARG A 113 6.98 4.28 -14.17
CA ARG A 113 6.82 2.80 -14.15
C ARG A 113 5.57 2.32 -14.87
N ASP A 114 4.42 2.93 -14.59
CA ASP A 114 3.11 2.47 -15.05
C ASP A 114 2.64 3.18 -16.32
N GLY A 115 3.53 3.95 -16.98
CA GLY A 115 3.32 4.56 -18.29
C GLY A 115 2.04 5.40 -18.37
N ARG A 116 1.03 4.88 -19.08
CA ARG A 116 -0.25 5.58 -19.33
C ARG A 116 -1.37 5.22 -18.36
N ARG A 117 -1.17 4.25 -17.45
CA ARG A 117 -2.21 3.76 -16.50
C ARG A 117 -2.96 4.90 -15.82
N PHE A 118 -2.22 5.82 -15.22
CA PHE A 118 -2.74 6.96 -14.47
C PHE A 118 -2.96 8.23 -15.31
N LYS A 119 -3.22 8.09 -16.62
CA LYS A 119 -3.50 9.26 -17.47
C LYS A 119 -4.80 9.98 -17.05
N ALA A 120 -5.84 9.25 -16.63
CA ALA A 120 -7.08 9.86 -16.14
C ALA A 120 -6.84 10.69 -14.86
N TYR A 121 -6.19 10.09 -13.85
CA TYR A 121 -5.75 10.78 -12.63
C TYR A 121 -5.01 12.09 -12.94
N ARG A 122 -3.99 12.04 -13.82
CA ARG A 122 -3.19 13.22 -14.16
C ARG A 122 -4.01 14.31 -14.85
N GLN A 123 -4.95 13.93 -15.72
CA GLN A 123 -5.87 14.88 -16.36
C GLN A 123 -6.83 15.52 -15.35
N ALA A 124 -7.24 14.78 -14.31
CA ALA A 124 -8.20 15.20 -13.31
C ALA A 124 -7.58 15.91 -12.09
N ALA A 125 -6.25 16.02 -12.00
CA ALA A 125 -5.54 16.52 -10.82
C ALA A 125 -6.09 17.87 -10.30
N SER A 126 -6.35 18.83 -11.20
CA SER A 126 -6.88 20.16 -10.86
C SER A 126 -8.38 20.19 -10.55
N ALA A 127 -9.09 19.10 -10.86
CA ALA A 127 -10.52 18.96 -10.65
C ALA A 127 -10.88 18.43 -9.25
N TYR A 128 -9.94 17.81 -8.53
CA TYR A 128 -10.14 17.35 -7.15
C TYR A 128 -10.02 18.50 -6.14
N ASP A 129 -10.71 18.38 -5.01
CA ASP A 129 -10.57 19.31 -3.87
C ASP A 129 -9.26 19.08 -3.12
N LEU A 130 -8.87 17.81 -2.98
CA LEU A 130 -7.64 17.40 -2.32
C LEU A 130 -7.03 16.19 -3.04
N LEU A 131 -5.72 16.25 -3.31
CA LEU A 131 -4.93 15.09 -3.70
C LEU A 131 -4.11 14.59 -2.52
N VAL A 132 -4.30 13.33 -2.15
CA VAL A 132 -3.55 12.64 -1.11
C VAL A 132 -2.48 11.77 -1.75
N VAL A 133 -1.22 12.05 -1.45
CA VAL A 133 -0.04 11.43 -2.07
C VAL A 133 0.91 10.88 -1.03
N MET A 134 1.71 9.87 -1.40
CA MET A 134 2.62 9.20 -0.45
C MET A 134 4.05 9.78 -0.45
N ARG A 135 4.49 10.29 -1.62
CA ARG A 135 5.90 10.63 -1.87
C ARG A 135 6.09 12.14 -1.93
N GLN A 136 7.27 12.61 -1.51
CA GLN A 136 7.61 14.03 -1.60
C GLN A 136 7.57 14.54 -3.04
N ALA A 137 8.10 13.76 -3.99
CA ALA A 137 8.10 14.11 -5.41
C ALA A 137 6.68 14.32 -5.94
N ASN A 138 5.72 13.50 -5.49
CA ASN A 138 4.33 13.62 -5.91
C ASN A 138 3.68 14.93 -5.46
N VAL A 139 4.16 15.58 -4.40
CA VAL A 139 3.63 16.89 -3.97
C VAL A 139 3.92 17.95 -5.02
N LEU A 140 5.18 18.07 -5.44
CA LEU A 140 5.60 19.04 -6.45
C LEU A 140 4.97 18.73 -7.81
N GLU A 141 4.90 17.45 -8.17
CA GLU A 141 4.30 17.00 -9.44
C GLU A 141 2.79 17.23 -9.48
N ALA A 142 2.07 17.02 -8.36
CA ALA A 142 0.65 17.32 -8.25
C ALA A 142 0.38 18.83 -8.40
N ASN A 143 1.18 19.67 -7.74
CA ASN A 143 1.08 21.12 -7.89
C ASN A 143 1.33 21.56 -9.33
N ALA A 144 2.33 20.97 -10.01
CA ALA A 144 2.60 21.24 -11.43
C ALA A 144 1.45 20.81 -12.36
N LEU A 145 0.65 19.81 -11.96
CA LEU A 145 -0.58 19.40 -12.65
C LEU A 145 -1.79 20.28 -12.32
N GLY A 146 -1.60 21.33 -11.50
CA GLY A 146 -2.65 22.28 -11.12
C GLY A 146 -3.53 21.79 -9.96
N ALA A 147 -3.05 20.86 -9.13
CA ALA A 147 -3.76 20.45 -7.93
C ALA A 147 -4.07 21.66 -7.04
N ARG A 148 -5.31 21.74 -6.54
CA ARG A 148 -5.76 22.85 -5.69
C ARG A 148 -5.13 22.78 -4.31
N ARG A 149 -5.13 21.57 -3.74
CA ARG A 149 -4.56 21.23 -2.44
C ARG A 149 -3.94 19.85 -2.52
N VAL A 150 -2.83 19.67 -1.81
CA VAL A 150 -2.10 18.40 -1.78
C VAL A 150 -1.75 18.09 -0.33
N LEU A 151 -2.20 16.93 0.14
CA LEU A 151 -1.82 16.39 1.44
C LEU A 151 -0.88 15.21 1.22
N ARG A 152 0.33 15.33 1.76
CA ARG A 152 1.24 14.20 1.82
C ARG A 152 1.00 13.40 3.10
N VAL A 153 0.83 12.10 2.98
CA VAL A 153 0.77 11.16 4.11
C VAL A 153 1.79 10.04 3.94
N PHE A 154 2.16 9.39 5.03
CA PHE A 154 2.81 8.09 4.95
C PHE A 154 1.78 7.02 4.59
N MET A 155 2.22 5.94 3.93
CA MET A 155 1.41 4.74 3.82
C MET A 155 0.99 4.24 5.21
N SER A 156 -0.12 3.50 5.29
CA SER A 156 -0.69 3.06 6.56
C SER A 156 -0.85 1.56 6.65
N ALA A 157 -0.90 1.05 7.89
CA ALA A 157 -1.41 -0.28 8.19
C ALA A 157 -2.87 -0.19 8.66
N ASP A 158 -3.67 -1.19 8.33
CA ASP A 158 -5.01 -1.36 8.89
C ASP A 158 -4.99 -1.93 10.31
N GLU A 159 -5.80 -1.35 11.19
CA GLU A 159 -5.94 -1.75 12.60
C GLU A 159 -6.41 -3.20 12.77
N VAL A 160 -7.19 -3.74 11.83
CA VAL A 160 -7.80 -5.08 11.93
C VAL A 160 -7.02 -6.07 11.06
N SER A 161 -6.83 -5.76 9.78
CA SER A 161 -6.15 -6.67 8.84
C SER A 161 -4.68 -6.89 9.20
N HIS A 162 -4.04 -5.93 9.88
CA HIS A 162 -2.64 -6.03 10.33
C HIS A 162 -2.52 -6.05 11.87
N ALA A 163 -3.57 -6.45 12.59
CA ALA A 163 -3.43 -6.82 13.99
C ALA A 163 -2.74 -8.20 14.13
N PRO A 164 -2.03 -8.46 15.23
CA PRO A 164 -1.53 -9.79 15.52
C PRO A 164 -2.65 -10.82 15.54
N ARG A 165 -2.35 -12.03 15.08
CA ARG A 165 -3.25 -13.18 15.11
C ARG A 165 -2.88 -14.13 16.25
N PRO A 166 -3.85 -14.82 16.88
CA PRO A 166 -3.53 -15.99 17.66
C PRO A 166 -2.87 -17.02 16.73
N LEU A 167 -1.77 -17.62 17.19
CA LEU A 167 -1.01 -18.62 16.44
C LEU A 167 -1.05 -19.94 17.19
N ASP A 168 -1.54 -20.99 16.53
CA ASP A 168 -1.40 -22.36 16.99
C ASP A 168 -0.12 -23.01 16.41
N GLU A 169 0.12 -24.28 16.75
CA GLU A 169 1.31 -25.01 16.29
C GLU A 169 1.28 -25.29 14.77
N THR A 170 0.08 -25.42 14.19
CA THR A 170 -0.10 -25.61 12.75
C THR A 170 0.31 -24.36 12.00
N ASP A 171 -0.11 -23.19 12.47
CA ASP A 171 0.26 -21.89 11.94
C ASP A 171 1.77 -21.65 12.06
N ARG A 172 2.37 -21.98 13.21
CA ARG A 172 3.82 -21.87 13.42
C ARG A 172 4.58 -22.75 12.45
N THR A 173 4.18 -24.00 12.30
CA THR A 173 4.83 -24.94 11.38
C THR A 173 4.69 -24.51 9.92
N ARG A 174 3.50 -24.04 9.53
CA ARG A 174 3.20 -23.64 8.14
C ARG A 174 3.91 -22.36 7.73
N TRP A 175 4.03 -21.40 8.66
CA TRP A 175 4.44 -20.04 8.37
C TRP A 175 5.80 -19.64 8.94
N CYS A 176 6.47 -20.50 9.72
CA CYS A 176 7.79 -20.19 10.25
C CYS A 176 8.77 -19.83 9.13
N SER A 177 9.55 -18.80 9.40
CA SER A 177 10.64 -18.38 8.54
C SER A 177 11.69 -17.67 9.38
N ASP A 178 12.97 -17.94 9.12
CA ASP A 178 14.03 -17.18 9.75
C ASP A 178 14.08 -15.76 9.17
N VAL A 179 14.22 -15.64 7.85
CA VAL A 179 14.16 -14.36 7.15
C VAL A 179 13.13 -14.44 6.04
N LEU A 180 12.08 -13.61 6.08
CA LEU A 180 11.02 -13.59 5.09
C LEU A 180 11.12 -12.36 4.20
N PHE A 181 11.14 -12.55 2.88
CA PHE A 181 10.68 -11.53 1.94
C PHE A 181 9.30 -11.88 1.41
N LEU A 182 8.31 -11.03 1.68
CA LEU A 182 6.94 -11.17 1.18
C LEU A 182 6.63 -10.00 0.23
N GLY A 183 6.69 -10.28 -1.07
CA GLY A 183 6.41 -9.29 -2.11
C GLY A 183 6.57 -9.83 -3.52
N SER A 184 5.96 -9.14 -4.48
CA SER A 184 6.11 -9.46 -5.89
C SER A 184 7.54 -9.20 -6.37
N TRP A 185 7.98 -9.98 -7.35
CA TRP A 185 9.25 -9.72 -8.02
C TRP A 185 9.26 -8.36 -8.72
N MET A 186 10.40 -7.68 -8.62
CA MET A 186 10.77 -6.50 -9.38
C MET A 186 12.25 -6.66 -9.79
N PRO A 187 12.70 -6.04 -10.90
CA PRO A 187 14.03 -6.27 -11.45
C PRO A 187 15.17 -6.09 -10.44
N GLU A 188 15.06 -5.13 -9.53
CA GLU A 188 16.06 -4.84 -8.50
C GLU A 188 16.10 -5.88 -7.37
N ARG A 189 15.03 -6.64 -7.15
CA ARG A 189 14.89 -7.55 -5.99
C ARG A 189 15.59 -8.88 -6.23
N GLY A 190 15.61 -9.37 -7.47
CA GLY A 190 16.25 -10.63 -7.84
C GLY A 190 17.73 -10.70 -7.47
N PRO A 191 18.57 -9.77 -7.99
CA PRO A 191 19.99 -9.71 -7.66
C PRO A 191 20.25 -9.55 -6.15
N PHE A 192 19.43 -8.73 -5.46
CA PHE A 192 19.59 -8.49 -4.03
C PHE A 192 19.33 -9.75 -3.20
N LEU A 193 18.22 -10.45 -3.44
CA LEU A 193 17.90 -11.68 -2.72
C LEU A 193 18.87 -12.83 -3.06
N LYS A 194 19.35 -12.91 -4.31
CA LYS A 194 20.46 -13.80 -4.69
C LYS A 194 21.69 -13.53 -3.81
N GLY A 195 22.08 -12.27 -3.68
CA GLY A 195 23.24 -11.90 -2.87
C GLY A 195 23.09 -12.23 -1.38
N LEU A 196 21.88 -12.18 -0.81
CA LEU A 196 21.62 -12.64 0.55
C LEU A 196 21.78 -14.16 0.70
N ILE A 197 21.28 -14.93 -0.27
CA ILE A 197 21.42 -16.40 -0.29
C ILE A 197 22.91 -16.79 -0.37
N GLU A 198 23.70 -16.12 -1.23
CA GLU A 198 25.15 -16.34 -1.36
C GLU A 198 25.92 -16.03 -0.05
N ARG A 199 25.35 -15.21 0.83
CA ARG A 199 25.88 -14.87 2.17
C ARG A 199 25.31 -15.76 3.28
N GLY A 200 24.64 -16.84 2.91
CA GLY A 200 24.11 -17.83 3.84
C GLY A 200 22.89 -17.37 4.65
N VAL A 201 22.18 -16.33 4.22
CA VAL A 201 20.94 -15.91 4.89
C VAL A 201 19.85 -16.98 4.67
N PRO A 202 19.20 -17.50 5.73
CA PRO A 202 18.13 -18.49 5.62
C PRO A 202 16.83 -17.84 5.13
N LEU A 203 16.80 -17.49 3.84
CA LEU A 203 15.76 -16.71 3.20
C LEU A 203 14.57 -17.58 2.76
N SER A 204 13.35 -17.14 3.08
CA SER A 204 12.12 -17.57 2.43
C SER A 204 11.56 -16.43 1.57
N ILE A 205 11.17 -16.76 0.34
CA ILE A 205 10.60 -15.81 -0.61
C ILE A 205 9.14 -16.18 -0.85
N ARG A 206 8.21 -15.22 -0.69
CA ARG A 206 6.80 -15.39 -1.05
C ARG A 206 6.33 -14.22 -1.90
N GLY A 207 5.49 -14.50 -2.89
CA GLY A 207 4.88 -13.46 -3.72
C GLY A 207 4.81 -13.83 -5.19
N ALA A 208 4.22 -12.92 -5.97
CA ALA A 208 3.96 -13.14 -7.39
C ALA A 208 5.18 -12.87 -8.28
N HIS A 209 5.15 -13.45 -9.48
CA HIS A 209 6.05 -13.13 -10.61
C HIS A 209 7.54 -13.45 -10.45
N TRP A 210 7.94 -14.19 -9.41
CA TRP A 210 9.34 -14.59 -9.22
C TRP A 210 9.92 -15.45 -10.35
N HIS A 211 9.09 -16.21 -11.06
CA HIS A 211 9.50 -16.95 -12.27
C HIS A 211 10.01 -16.07 -13.42
N LYS A 212 9.80 -14.73 -13.34
CA LYS A 212 10.32 -13.77 -14.33
C LYS A 212 11.74 -13.30 -14.00
N ALA A 213 12.26 -13.62 -12.82
CA ALA A 213 13.60 -13.22 -12.40
C ALA A 213 14.66 -13.93 -13.28
N PRO A 214 15.67 -13.21 -13.80
CA PRO A 214 16.85 -13.85 -14.37
C PRO A 214 17.52 -14.83 -13.40
N GLU A 215 17.45 -14.54 -12.09
CA GLU A 215 18.00 -15.36 -11.01
C GLU A 215 17.09 -16.52 -10.59
N TRP A 216 15.94 -16.72 -11.24
CA TRP A 216 14.93 -17.70 -10.84
C TRP A 216 15.48 -19.11 -10.58
N PRO A 217 16.40 -19.68 -11.40
CA PRO A 217 16.97 -21.01 -11.12
C PRO A 217 17.62 -21.13 -9.74
N LEU A 218 18.22 -20.04 -9.22
CA LEU A 218 18.82 -20.00 -7.90
C LEU A 218 17.79 -19.68 -6.81
N LEU A 219 16.81 -18.82 -7.11
CA LEU A 219 15.80 -18.39 -6.14
C LEU A 219 14.69 -19.43 -5.90
N GLN A 220 14.42 -20.30 -6.88
CA GLN A 220 13.32 -21.26 -6.87
C GLN A 220 13.29 -22.14 -5.61
N PRO A 221 14.39 -22.71 -5.11
CA PRO A 221 14.39 -23.52 -3.88
C PRO A 221 13.96 -22.75 -2.62
N PHE A 222 14.17 -21.43 -2.62
CA PHE A 222 13.84 -20.53 -1.50
C PHE A 222 12.42 -19.93 -1.63
N TRP A 223 11.77 -20.09 -2.79
CA TRP A 223 10.43 -19.62 -3.04
C TRP A 223 9.39 -20.56 -2.42
N LYS A 224 8.61 -20.06 -1.47
CA LYS A 224 7.61 -20.81 -0.69
C LYS A 224 6.18 -20.66 -1.22
N GLY A 225 5.97 -19.96 -2.32
CA GLY A 225 4.66 -19.82 -2.95
C GLY A 225 4.30 -18.39 -3.37
N GLY A 226 3.13 -18.28 -4.01
CA GLY A 226 2.62 -17.05 -4.59
C GLY A 226 2.21 -15.97 -3.59
N ALA A 227 1.46 -14.98 -4.08
CA ALA A 227 0.88 -13.95 -3.24
C ALA A 227 -0.11 -14.56 -2.24
N ILE A 228 -0.06 -14.07 -1.00
CA ILE A 228 -0.99 -14.41 0.07
C ILE A 228 -1.63 -13.13 0.59
N GLY A 229 -2.85 -13.24 1.13
CA GLY A 229 -3.64 -12.11 1.63
C GLY A 229 -4.42 -12.50 2.88
N GLY A 230 -5.12 -11.53 3.47
CA GLY A 230 -5.93 -11.75 4.67
C GLY A 230 -5.09 -12.26 5.85
N ASP A 231 -5.66 -13.16 6.65
CA ASP A 231 -4.98 -13.64 7.86
C ASP A 231 -3.71 -14.44 7.56
N ASP A 232 -3.64 -15.14 6.42
CA ASP A 232 -2.42 -15.86 6.02
C ASP A 232 -1.24 -14.89 5.81
N TYR A 233 -1.50 -13.67 5.31
CA TYR A 233 -0.50 -12.62 5.21
C TYR A 233 0.00 -12.16 6.59
N ALA A 234 -0.93 -11.89 7.51
CA ALA A 234 -0.58 -11.47 8.87
C ALA A 234 0.21 -12.56 9.62
N ARG A 235 -0.23 -13.82 9.53
CA ARG A 235 0.46 -14.97 10.13
C ARG A 235 1.85 -15.17 9.55
N ALA A 236 2.03 -15.08 8.24
CA ALA A 236 3.34 -15.22 7.61
C ALA A 236 4.34 -14.19 8.13
N ILE A 237 3.93 -12.93 8.23
CA ILE A 237 4.78 -11.85 8.75
C ILE A 237 5.06 -12.04 10.25
N GLN A 238 4.05 -12.42 11.03
CA GLN A 238 4.16 -12.61 12.48
C GLN A 238 5.01 -13.83 12.86
N CYS A 239 4.97 -14.90 12.07
CA CYS A 239 5.78 -16.11 12.28
C CYS A 239 7.23 -15.96 11.79
N ALA A 240 7.53 -14.95 10.97
CA ALA A 240 8.89 -14.69 10.53
C ALA A 240 9.73 -14.02 11.64
N LYS A 241 10.93 -14.54 11.91
CA LYS A 241 11.84 -13.93 12.89
C LYS A 241 12.32 -12.56 12.43
N VAL A 242 12.57 -12.40 11.13
CA VAL A 242 12.95 -11.13 10.48
C VAL A 242 12.17 -10.97 9.18
N ASN A 243 11.55 -9.81 8.97
CA ASN A 243 10.85 -9.47 7.73
C ASN A 243 11.64 -8.42 6.93
N LEU A 244 11.99 -8.76 5.70
CA LEU A 244 12.73 -7.88 4.80
C LEU A 244 11.81 -6.83 4.17
N GLY A 245 12.18 -5.56 4.33
CA GLY A 245 11.55 -4.42 3.67
C GLY A 245 12.36 -3.93 2.47
N LEU A 246 12.00 -4.39 1.26
CA LEU A 246 12.55 -3.85 0.02
C LEU A 246 11.59 -2.85 -0.63
N LEU A 247 12.15 -1.78 -1.19
CA LEU A 247 11.41 -0.71 -1.83
C LEU A 247 10.97 -1.10 -3.25
N SER A 248 10.10 -0.29 -3.85
CA SER A 248 9.84 -0.31 -5.29
C SER A 248 10.57 0.86 -5.92
N LYS A 249 11.67 0.60 -6.61
CA LYS A 249 12.47 1.65 -7.24
C LYS A 249 11.70 2.33 -8.37
N GLY A 250 10.88 1.56 -9.09
CA GLY A 250 10.01 2.11 -10.14
C GLY A 250 8.90 3.03 -9.60
N ASN A 251 8.40 2.80 -8.38
CA ASN A 251 7.50 3.77 -7.71
C ASN A 251 8.27 4.91 -7.02
N ARG A 252 9.61 4.92 -7.02
CA ARG A 252 10.42 5.91 -6.28
C ARG A 252 10.10 5.92 -4.78
N ASP A 253 9.80 4.74 -4.23
CA ASP A 253 9.46 4.57 -2.83
C ASP A 253 10.67 4.79 -1.91
N LEU A 254 10.45 5.50 -0.81
CA LEU A 254 11.39 5.55 0.33
C LEU A 254 10.84 4.82 1.57
N HIS A 255 9.57 4.40 1.54
CA HIS A 255 8.98 3.44 2.47
C HIS A 255 7.91 2.64 1.72
N THR A 256 7.40 1.56 2.31
CA THR A 256 6.29 0.78 1.74
C THR A 256 5.23 0.54 2.80
N THR A 257 4.09 -0.05 2.43
CA THR A 257 3.10 -0.46 3.44
C THR A 257 3.70 -1.43 4.46
N ARG A 258 4.65 -2.31 4.07
CA ARG A 258 5.34 -3.22 5.02
C ARG A 258 6.07 -2.47 6.13
N SER A 259 6.49 -1.24 5.89
CA SER A 259 7.12 -0.39 6.89
C SER A 259 6.18 -0.11 8.07
N MET A 260 4.86 -0.27 7.89
CA MET A 260 3.84 -0.11 8.93
C MET A 260 3.20 -1.46 9.29
N GLU A 261 2.94 -2.31 8.30
CA GLU A 261 2.28 -3.61 8.50
C GLU A 261 3.13 -4.56 9.37
N VAL A 262 4.46 -4.61 9.16
CA VAL A 262 5.34 -5.49 9.93
C VAL A 262 5.32 -5.13 11.43
N PRO A 263 5.55 -3.86 11.84
CA PRO A 263 5.37 -3.48 13.24
C PRO A 263 3.94 -3.65 13.77
N ALA A 264 2.91 -3.46 12.93
CA ALA A 264 1.51 -3.59 13.35
C ALA A 264 1.18 -5.00 13.85
N VAL A 265 1.62 -6.03 13.10
CA VAL A 265 1.45 -7.45 13.48
C VAL A 265 2.47 -7.93 14.51
N GLY A 266 3.41 -7.06 14.94
CA GLY A 266 4.43 -7.38 15.93
C GLY A 266 5.65 -8.14 15.39
N GLY A 267 5.96 -7.99 14.10
CA GLY A 267 7.17 -8.53 13.48
C GLY A 267 8.37 -7.59 13.58
N VAL A 268 9.56 -8.12 13.29
CA VAL A 268 10.81 -7.35 13.19
C VAL A 268 11.01 -6.89 11.76
N LEU A 269 11.12 -5.58 11.55
CA LEU A 269 11.40 -4.97 10.24
C LEU A 269 12.92 -4.82 10.02
N CYS A 270 13.43 -5.41 8.94
CA CYS A 270 14.79 -5.21 8.44
C CYS A 270 14.72 -4.63 7.01
N ALA A 271 14.88 -3.31 6.86
CA ALA A 271 14.55 -2.60 5.63
C ALA A 271 15.71 -1.76 5.07
N GLU A 272 15.61 -1.42 3.79
CA GLU A 272 16.56 -0.50 3.16
C GLU A 272 16.58 0.84 3.90
N ARG A 273 17.77 1.38 4.17
CA ARG A 273 17.95 2.67 4.84
C ARG A 273 17.54 3.80 3.88
N THR A 274 16.58 4.60 4.31
CA THR A 274 16.12 5.80 3.61
C THR A 274 15.82 6.90 4.62
N SER A 275 15.78 8.15 4.15
CA SER A 275 15.36 9.28 4.98
C SER A 275 13.95 9.11 5.56
N GLU A 276 13.04 8.42 4.87
CA GLU A 276 11.68 8.20 5.36
C GLU A 276 11.61 7.06 6.38
N HIS A 277 12.39 5.99 6.21
CA HIS A 277 12.52 4.96 7.23
C HIS A 277 13.15 5.50 8.51
N GLU A 278 14.18 6.35 8.41
CA GLU A 278 14.82 7.00 9.57
C GLU A 278 13.90 8.04 10.23
N ALA A 279 12.98 8.66 9.49
CA ALA A 279 11.94 9.50 10.08
C ALA A 279 10.88 8.68 10.85
N LEU A 280 10.57 7.47 10.35
CA LEU A 280 9.57 6.58 10.95
C LEU A 280 10.09 5.88 12.21
N TYR A 281 11.33 5.38 12.18
CA TYR A 281 11.89 4.51 13.21
C TYR A 281 13.37 4.79 13.49
N THR A 282 13.78 4.52 14.73
CA THR A 282 15.18 4.58 15.16
C THR A 282 15.92 3.30 14.79
N SER A 283 16.96 3.41 13.94
CA SER A 283 17.78 2.28 13.50
C SER A 283 18.41 1.53 14.68
N GLY A 284 18.39 0.20 14.63
CA GLY A 284 18.94 -0.69 15.66
C GLY A 284 18.07 -0.84 16.91
N HIS A 285 17.06 0.01 17.10
CA HIS A 285 16.13 -0.03 18.23
C HIS A 285 14.70 -0.42 17.82
N GLU A 286 14.11 0.30 16.86
CA GLU A 286 12.72 0.09 16.41
C GLU A 286 12.66 -0.65 15.05
N ALA A 287 13.73 -0.62 14.28
CA ALA A 287 13.90 -1.41 13.06
C ALA A 287 15.40 -1.57 12.76
N ALA A 288 15.77 -2.58 11.97
CA ALA A 288 17.13 -2.69 11.43
C ALA A 288 17.17 -2.09 10.02
N PHE A 289 18.12 -1.20 9.77
CA PHE A 289 18.29 -0.59 8.44
C PHE A 289 19.63 -0.97 7.82
N TRP A 290 19.65 -1.07 6.49
CA TRP A 290 20.82 -1.45 5.71
C TRP A 290 20.96 -0.63 4.43
N SER A 291 22.19 -0.42 3.95
CA SER A 291 22.51 0.26 2.69
C SER A 291 23.20 -0.65 1.67
N SER A 292 23.53 -1.88 2.06
CA SER A 292 24.12 -2.88 1.17
C SER A 292 23.60 -4.28 1.50
N VAL A 293 23.81 -5.21 0.57
CA VAL A 293 23.49 -6.62 0.77
C VAL A 293 24.33 -7.25 1.89
N ASP A 294 25.59 -6.82 2.06
CA ASP A 294 26.46 -7.26 3.16
C ASP A 294 25.95 -6.78 4.52
N GLU A 295 25.54 -5.51 4.61
CA GLU A 295 24.95 -4.97 5.83
C GLU A 295 23.64 -5.67 6.16
N CYS A 296 22.78 -5.91 5.16
CA CYS A 296 21.52 -6.63 5.34
C CYS A 296 21.75 -8.06 5.85
N ALA A 297 22.69 -8.80 5.25
CA ALA A 297 23.03 -10.15 5.69
C ALA A 297 23.55 -10.17 7.14
N ARG A 298 24.43 -9.24 7.49
CA ARG A 298 24.94 -9.08 8.87
C ARG A 298 23.82 -8.80 9.86
N GLN A 299 22.94 -7.83 9.56
CA GLN A 299 21.79 -7.52 10.41
C GLN A 299 20.86 -8.73 10.59
N CYS A 300 20.61 -9.48 9.52
CA CYS A 300 19.82 -10.70 9.60
C CYS A 300 20.46 -11.73 10.55
N HIS A 301 21.75 -12.04 10.39
CA HIS A 301 22.47 -12.98 11.26
C HIS A 301 22.51 -12.54 12.72
N GLU A 302 22.80 -11.27 12.98
CA GLU A 302 22.78 -10.69 14.34
C GLU A 302 21.39 -10.82 14.99
N LEU A 303 20.33 -10.50 14.23
CA LEU A 303 18.96 -10.60 14.73
C LEU A 303 18.56 -12.05 14.97
N LEU A 304 18.92 -12.99 14.08
CA LEU A 304 18.61 -14.41 14.24
C LEU A 304 19.27 -15.02 15.49
N GLY A 305 20.48 -14.58 15.84
CA GLY A 305 21.22 -15.02 17.02
C GLY A 305 20.71 -14.47 18.35
N ASN A 306 19.78 -13.50 18.37
CA ASN A 306 19.35 -12.83 19.60
C ASN A 306 17.83 -12.62 19.68
N GLU A 307 17.12 -13.57 20.30
CA GLU A 307 15.67 -13.51 20.45
C GLU A 307 15.19 -12.35 21.32
N ALA A 308 15.88 -12.06 22.43
CA ALA A 308 15.52 -10.95 23.31
C ALA A 308 15.57 -9.61 22.57
N ARG A 309 16.60 -9.39 21.74
CA ARG A 309 16.73 -8.20 20.88
C ARG A 309 15.58 -8.11 19.87
N ARG A 310 15.18 -9.24 19.23
CA ARG A 310 14.05 -9.26 18.31
C ARG A 310 12.73 -8.87 18.99
N GLN A 311 12.45 -9.45 20.16
CA GLN A 311 11.23 -9.16 20.92
C GLN A 311 11.17 -7.70 21.36
N ALA A 312 12.28 -7.16 21.91
CA ALA A 312 12.37 -5.77 22.29
C ALA A 312 12.17 -4.83 21.09
N MET A 313 12.81 -5.13 19.95
CA MET A 313 12.67 -4.34 18.72
C MET A 313 11.24 -4.34 18.19
N ALA A 314 10.60 -5.50 18.09
CA ALA A 314 9.21 -5.59 17.61
C ALA A 314 8.22 -4.81 18.51
N GLN A 315 8.41 -4.89 19.84
CA GLN A 315 7.59 -4.13 20.80
C GLN A 315 7.81 -2.62 20.65
N ALA A 316 9.07 -2.17 20.58
CA ALA A 316 9.41 -0.76 20.38
C ALA A 316 8.85 -0.23 19.05
N ALA A 317 8.99 -0.99 17.96
CA ALA A 317 8.45 -0.67 16.64
C ALA A 317 6.94 -0.46 16.68
N ARG A 318 6.21 -1.37 17.35
CA ARG A 318 4.76 -1.31 17.45
C ARG A 318 4.28 -0.11 18.27
N GLN A 319 4.98 0.23 19.35
CA GLN A 319 4.70 1.44 20.12
C GLN A 319 5.02 2.71 19.31
N ARG A 320 6.12 2.72 18.55
CA ARG A 320 6.48 3.82 17.65
C ARG A 320 5.43 4.01 16.55
N LEU A 321 4.98 2.94 15.90
CA LEU A 321 3.92 3.00 14.87
C LEU A 321 2.66 3.69 15.39
N ARG A 322 2.21 3.35 16.62
CA ARG A 322 1.04 3.98 17.25
C ARG A 322 1.26 5.46 17.52
N ARG A 323 2.45 5.85 17.97
CA ARG A 323 2.82 7.26 18.20
C ARG A 323 2.90 8.07 16.90
N ASN A 324 3.37 7.46 15.81
CA ASN A 324 3.46 8.10 14.50
C ASN A 324 2.09 8.36 13.86
N GLY A 325 1.05 7.62 14.30
CA GLY A 325 -0.30 7.73 13.79
C GLY A 325 -0.50 7.30 12.33
N ASN A 326 0.26 6.30 11.91
CA ASN A 326 0.22 5.74 10.54
C ASN A 326 -0.65 4.48 10.46
N LEU A 327 -1.74 4.46 11.22
CA LEU A 327 -2.83 3.48 11.05
C LEU A 327 -3.97 4.13 10.27
N ASN A 328 -4.77 3.31 9.57
CA ASN A 328 -5.80 3.78 8.63
C ASN A 328 -6.75 4.79 9.27
N GLU A 329 -7.30 4.53 10.46
CA GLU A 329 -8.27 5.43 11.11
C GLU A 329 -7.67 6.82 11.33
N GLN A 330 -6.43 6.90 11.81
CA GLN A 330 -5.77 8.18 12.08
C GLN A 330 -5.33 8.91 10.80
N VAL A 331 -4.90 8.17 9.76
CA VAL A 331 -4.58 8.76 8.45
C VAL A 331 -5.84 9.28 7.77
N LEU A 332 -6.92 8.49 7.75
CA LEU A 332 -8.17 8.87 7.14
C LEU A 332 -8.83 10.03 7.89
N GLN A 333 -8.73 10.06 9.21
CA GLN A 333 -9.18 11.19 10.02
C GLN A 333 -8.48 12.49 9.60
N ARG A 334 -7.14 12.48 9.50
CA ARG A 334 -6.38 13.63 8.99
C ARG A 334 -6.82 14.07 7.59
N ILE A 335 -7.13 13.11 6.71
CA ILE A 335 -7.63 13.40 5.36
C ILE A 335 -9.02 14.07 5.42
N LEU A 336 -9.91 13.65 6.33
CA LEU A 336 -11.22 14.29 6.50
C LEU A 336 -11.09 15.71 7.02
N ASP A 337 -10.22 15.93 8.01
CA ASP A 337 -9.98 17.26 8.58
C ASP A 337 -9.41 18.22 7.52
N GLU A 338 -8.47 17.73 6.71
CA GLU A 338 -7.93 18.49 5.58
C GLU A 338 -9.04 18.76 4.54
N ALA A 339 -9.83 17.76 4.15
CA ALA A 339 -10.88 17.94 3.15
C ALA A 339 -11.99 18.91 3.58
N ALA A 340 -12.20 19.09 4.88
CA ALA A 340 -13.18 20.03 5.44
C ALA A 340 -12.68 21.48 5.58
N SER A 341 -11.36 21.71 5.47
CA SER A 341 -10.71 23.04 5.61
C SER A 341 -10.76 23.86 4.33
#